data_AF-A0A7C1P1S5-F1
#
_entry.id   AF-A0A7C1P1S5-F1
#
_cell.length_a   1.000
_cell.length_b   1.000
_cell.length_c   1.000
_cell.angle_alpha   90.00
_cell.angle_beta   90.00
_cell.angle_gamma   90.00
#
_symmetry.space_group_name_H-M   'P 1'
#
loop_
_entity.id
_entity.type
_entity.pdbx_description
1 polymer ?
#
loop_
_entity_poly.entity_id
_entity_poly.type
_entity_poly.pdbx_seq_one_letter_code
_entity_poly.pdbx_strand_id
1 'polypeptide(L)' 'MIINPILPGFNPDPSICRVGDDYYIATSTFEWFPGVQIHHSRDLANWELVTRPLNRASQLDMRGNPD' A
#
# COMPACT_ATOMS: atom_id res chain seq x y z
N MET A 1 5.10 -8.45 -19.37
CA MET A 1 5.58 -7.11 -19.79
C MET A 1 5.11 -6.13 -18.74
N ILE A 2 5.98 -5.23 -18.26
CA ILE A 2 5.58 -4.19 -17.31
C ILE A 2 4.94 -3.04 -18.08
N ILE A 3 3.76 -2.58 -17.64
CA ILE A 3 3.04 -1.44 -18.22
C ILE A 3 2.77 -0.45 -17.09
N ASN A 4 3.21 0.79 -17.27
CA ASN A 4 3.01 1.85 -16.28
C ASN A 4 1.68 2.58 -16.47
N PRO A 5 1.08 3.10 -15.37
CA PRO A 5 1.51 2.88 -13.98
C PRO A 5 1.14 1.47 -13.48
N ILE A 6 2.08 0.78 -12.82
CA ILE A 6 1.85 -0.56 -12.25
C ILE A 6 0.81 -0.59 -11.13
N LEU A 7 0.63 0.55 -10.45
CA LEU A 7 -0.44 0.81 -9.48
C LEU A 7 -1.15 2.11 -9.89
N PRO A 8 -2.20 2.05 -10.73
CA PRO A 8 -2.96 3.24 -11.12
C PRO A 8 -3.78 3.81 -9.95
N GLY A 9 -4.24 5.06 -10.09
CA GLY A 9 -5.09 5.73 -9.08
C GLY A 9 -4.30 6.30 -7.90
N PHE A 10 -4.97 6.39 -6.74
CA PHE A 10 -4.39 6.93 -5.51
C PHE A 10 -3.48 5.91 -4.83
N ASN A 11 -2.24 5.84 -5.32
CA ASN A 11 -1.16 4.99 -4.80
C ASN A 11 0.18 5.77 -4.67
N PRO A 12 0.23 6.82 -3.83
CA PRO A 12 1.43 7.63 -3.66
C PRO A 12 2.51 6.94 -2.82
N ASP A 13 3.71 7.51 -2.88
CA ASP A 13 4.88 7.16 -2.05
C ASP A 13 5.20 5.65 -2.00
N PRO A 14 5.42 4.98 -3.17
CA PRO A 14 5.68 3.55 -3.19
C PRO A 14 7.00 3.20 -2.49
N SER A 15 6.92 2.36 -1.47
CA SER A 15 8.07 1.75 -0.79
C SER A 15 8.09 0.25 -1.04
N ILE A 16 9.10 -0.24 -1.77
CA ILE A 16 9.18 -1.64 -2.23
C ILE A 16 10.17 -2.47 -1.41
N CYS A 17 9.82 -3.72 -1.10
CA CYS A 17 10.75 -4.72 -0.58
C CYS A 17 10.54 -6.09 -1.24
N ARG A 18 11.49 -7.01 -1.03
CA ARG A 18 11.47 -8.38 -1.54
C ARG A 18 11.73 -9.37 -0.40
N VAL A 19 10.97 -10.47 -0.38
CA VAL A 19 11.17 -11.62 0.52
C VAL A 19 11.09 -12.90 -0.31
N GLY A 20 12.20 -13.63 -0.44
CA GLY A 20 12.22 -14.82 -1.31
C GLY A 20 11.93 -14.45 -2.77
N ASP A 21 10.85 -14.98 -3.34
CA ASP A 21 10.38 -14.69 -4.71
C ASP A 21 9.20 -13.71 -4.76
N ASP A 22 8.86 -13.11 -3.63
CA ASP A 22 7.71 -12.24 -3.46
C ASP A 22 8.15 -10.79 -3.28
N TYR A 23 7.46 -9.88 -3.97
CA TYR A 23 7.65 -8.43 -3.89
C TYR A 23 6.44 -7.80 -3.22
N TYR A 24 6.70 -6.79 -2.39
CA TYR A 24 5.66 -6.02 -1.72
C TYR A 24 5.89 -4.53 -1.92
N ILE A 25 4.82 -3.78 -2.20
CA ILE A 25 4.83 -2.31 -2.22
C ILE A 25 3.88 -1.79 -1.15
N ALA A 26 4.37 -0.96 -0.25
CA ALA A 26 3.55 -0.12 0.62
C ALA A 26 3.29 1.24 -0.04
N THR A 27 2.05 1.74 -0.02
CA THR A 27 1.69 3.11 -0.44
C THR A 27 0.99 3.87 0.68
N SER A 28 1.19 5.20 0.70
CA SER A 28 0.58 6.09 1.69
C SER A 28 -0.92 6.27 1.44
N THR A 29 -1.70 6.45 2.53
CA THR A 29 -3.17 6.60 2.48
C THR A 29 -3.69 7.87 3.13
N PHE A 30 -2.79 8.69 3.71
CA PHE A 30 -3.13 9.88 4.49
C PHE A 30 -4.27 9.61 5.49
N GLU A 31 -5.36 10.35 5.43
CA GLU A 31 -6.53 10.29 6.31
C GLU A 31 -7.40 9.04 6.10
N TRP A 32 -7.21 8.29 5.02
CA TRP A 32 -8.04 7.12 4.72
C TRP A 32 -7.75 5.95 5.65
N PHE A 33 -8.80 5.40 6.24
CA PHE A 33 -8.77 4.23 7.11
C PHE A 33 -9.49 3.02 6.48
N PRO A 34 -8.99 1.78 6.61
CA PRO A 34 -7.72 1.38 7.25
C PRO A 34 -6.50 1.87 6.47
N GLY A 35 -5.44 2.21 7.21
CA GLY A 35 -4.28 2.93 6.68
C GLY A 35 -3.16 2.04 6.14
N VAL A 36 -2.39 2.62 5.20
CA VAL A 36 -1.35 1.99 4.36
C VAL A 36 -1.95 0.89 3.47
N GLN A 37 -1.59 0.87 2.19
CA GLN A 37 -1.93 -0.25 1.31
C GLN A 37 -0.69 -1.08 1.02
N ILE A 38 -0.77 -2.40 1.17
CA ILE A 38 0.29 -3.33 0.78
C ILE A 38 -0.16 -4.12 -0.44
N HIS A 39 0.59 -3.97 -1.52
CA HIS A 39 0.41 -4.71 -2.77
C HIS A 39 1.46 -5.81 -2.87
N HIS A 40 1.12 -6.94 -3.49
CA HIS A 40 2.01 -8.08 -3.71
C HIS A 40 2.15 -8.38 -5.21
N SER A 41 3.35 -8.84 -5.61
CA SER A 41 3.64 -9.33 -6.95
C SER A 41 4.74 -10.39 -6.91
N ARG A 42 4.78 -11.26 -7.92
CA ARG A 42 5.93 -12.18 -8.18
C ARG A 42 6.68 -11.85 -9.46
N ASP A 43 6.16 -10.96 -10.30
CA ASP A 43 6.69 -10.65 -11.63
C ASP A 43 6.95 -9.15 -11.86
N LEU A 44 6.72 -8.31 -10.83
CA LEU A 44 6.83 -6.85 -10.85
C LEU A 44 5.86 -6.14 -11.82
N ALA A 45 5.06 -6.89 -12.58
CA ALA A 45 4.14 -6.36 -13.58
C ALA A 45 2.69 -6.37 -13.08
N ASN A 46 2.28 -7.48 -12.46
CA ASN A 46 0.92 -7.70 -11.97
C ASN A 46 0.92 -7.59 -10.45
N TRP A 47 0.08 -6.71 -9.92
CA TRP A 47 0.03 -6.39 -8.50
C TRP A 47 -1.38 -6.58 -7.94
N GLU A 48 -1.47 -7.17 -6.76
CA GLU A 48 -2.73 -7.36 -6.02
C GLU A 48 -2.66 -6.66 -4.66
N LEU A 49 -3.72 -5.95 -4.27
CA LEU A 49 -3.85 -5.41 -2.91
C LEU A 49 -4.10 -6.55 -1.93
N VAL A 50 -3.14 -6.84 -1.05
CA VAL A 50 -3.22 -7.98 -0.13
C VAL A 50 -3.65 -7.60 1.28
N THR A 51 -3.34 -6.38 1.74
CA THR A 51 -3.78 -5.94 3.07
C THR A 51 -3.69 -4.43 3.28
N ARG A 52 -4.33 -3.97 4.35
CA ARG A 52 -4.20 -2.63 4.93
C ARG A 52 -3.92 -2.78 6.43
N PRO A 53 -2.65 -2.68 6.87
CA PRO A 53 -2.22 -3.17 8.18
C PRO A 53 -2.66 -2.31 9.36
N LEU A 54 -2.94 -1.01 9.15
CA LEU A 54 -3.40 -0.10 10.19
C LEU A 54 -4.95 -0.16 10.26
N ASN A 55 -5.46 -1.25 10.85
CA ASN A 55 -6.89 -1.59 10.86
C ASN A 55 -7.55 -1.55 12.24
N ARG A 56 -6.84 -1.05 13.26
CA ARG A 56 -7.37 -0.83 14.61
C ARG A 56 -7.10 0.60 15.06
N ALA A 57 -7.99 1.18 15.85
CA ALA A 57 -7.83 2.51 16.43
C ALA A 57 -6.53 2.65 17.25
N SER A 58 -6.09 1.59 17.92
CA SER A 58 -4.82 1.59 18.66
C SER A 58 -3.56 1.66 17.78
N GLN A 59 -3.69 1.46 16.46
CA GLN A 59 -2.61 1.58 15.48
C GLN A 59 -2.65 2.93 14.75
N LEU A 60 -3.86 3.43 14.49
CA LEU A 60 -4.09 4.69 13.78
C LEU A 60 -5.38 5.32 14.28
N ASP A 61 -5.26 6.44 14.99
CA ASP A 61 -6.37 7.28 15.46
C ASP A 61 -6.17 8.70 14.95
N MET A 62 -6.99 9.08 13.97
CA MET A 62 -6.93 10.40 13.32
C MET A 62 -7.98 11.38 13.87
N ARG A 63 -8.72 11.00 14.92
CA ARG A 63 -9.77 11.87 15.47
C ARG A 63 -9.18 13.18 15.99
N GLY A 64 -9.72 14.30 15.52
CA GLY A 64 -9.28 15.63 15.92
C GLY A 64 -7.99 16.10 15.23
N ASN A 65 -7.43 15.33 14.30
CA ASN A 65 -6.36 15.80 13.46
C ASN A 65 -6.94 16.73 12.37
N PRO A 66 -6.54 18.01 12.30
CA PRO A 66 -7.00 18.92 11.26
C PRO A 66 -6.39 18.53 9.90
N ASP A 67 -7.13 18.80 8.82
CA ASP A 67 -6.64 18.70 7.43
C ASP A 67 -5.63 19.82 7.10
#